data_AF-G3INE4-F1
#
_entry.id   AF-G3INE4-F1
#
_cell.length_a   1.000
_cell.length_b   1.000
_cell.length_c   1.000
_cell.angle_alpha   90.00
_cell.angle_beta   90.00
_cell.angle_gamma   90.00
#
_symmetry.space_group_name_H-M   'P 1'
#
loop_
_entity.id
_entity.type
_entity.pdbx_description
1 polymer ?
#
loop_
_entity_poly.entity_id
_entity_poly.type
_entity_poly.pdbx_seq_one_letter_code
_entity_poly.pdbx_strand_id
1 'polypeptide(L)'
;MVETKNQLCPYATVQEYCYKTCVYLHGDSYDMCGLQVMHTMDSAQRSQHIKTCIEAHEKHMEVSFAVQCSKDIVCGICMEVVYGKANPSKDYFGILSNCNHT
;
A
#
# COMPACT_ATOMS: atom_id res chain seq x y z
N MET A 1 9.60 -34.50 -17.38
CA MET A 1 8.83 -34.09 -16.19
C MET A 1 9.55 -32.89 -15.62
N VAL A 2 8.98 -31.69 -15.69
CA VAL A 2 9.62 -30.50 -15.10
C VAL A 2 9.43 -30.59 -13.60
N GLU A 3 10.53 -30.71 -12.85
CA GLU A 3 10.53 -30.59 -11.39
C GLU A 3 10.15 -29.16 -11.01
N THR A 4 8.89 -28.96 -10.63
CA THR A 4 8.43 -27.69 -10.06
C THR A 4 9.05 -27.53 -8.68
N LYS A 5 9.86 -26.50 -8.48
CA LYS A 5 10.45 -26.23 -7.15
C LYS A 5 9.34 -25.73 -6.21
N ASN A 6 9.26 -26.28 -5.00
CA ASN A 6 8.27 -25.91 -3.96
C ASN A 6 8.57 -24.55 -3.30
N GLN A 7 9.00 -23.57 -4.10
CA GLN A 7 9.36 -22.22 -3.68
C GLN A 7 8.60 -21.23 -4.56
N LEU A 8 8.05 -20.19 -3.95
CA LEU A 8 7.32 -19.14 -4.69
C LEU A 8 8.24 -18.40 -5.65
N CYS A 9 7.71 -18.04 -6.82
CA CYS A 9 8.44 -17.24 -7.77
C CYS A 9 8.71 -15.84 -7.19
N PRO A 10 9.98 -15.41 -7.04
CA PRO A 10 10.32 -14.10 -6.50
C PRO A 10 9.87 -12.94 -7.41
N TYR A 11 9.52 -13.25 -8.67
CA TYR A 11 9.05 -12.29 -9.68
C TYR A 11 7.54 -12.40 -9.95
N ALA A 12 6.78 -13.14 -9.13
CA ALA A 12 5.34 -13.35 -9.34
C ALA A 12 4.51 -12.05 -9.37
N THR A 13 5.02 -10.96 -8.79
CA THR A 13 4.35 -9.65 -8.74
C THR A 13 4.66 -8.74 -9.93
N VAL A 14 5.61 -9.12 -10.81
CA VAL A 14 6.01 -8.35 -11.98
C VAL A 14 5.45 -9.04 -13.23
N GLN A 15 4.55 -8.35 -13.94
CA GLN A 15 3.57 -8.89 -14.89
C GLN A 15 4.08 -9.79 -16.06
N GLU A 16 3.11 -10.62 -16.49
CA GLU A 16 2.89 -11.34 -17.77
C GLU A 16 3.93 -12.34 -18.29
N TYR A 17 5.22 -12.00 -18.33
CA TYR A 17 6.21 -12.88 -18.98
C TYR A 17 6.61 -14.09 -18.15
N CYS A 18 6.37 -14.05 -16.84
CA CYS A 18 6.74 -15.14 -15.94
C CYS A 18 5.83 -16.36 -16.12
N TYR A 19 4.55 -16.18 -16.45
CA TYR A 19 3.54 -17.24 -16.36
C TYR A 19 3.72 -18.43 -17.31
N LYS A 20 4.39 -18.23 -18.46
CA LYS A 20 4.45 -19.26 -19.52
C LYS A 20 5.63 -20.23 -19.38
N THR A 21 6.68 -19.86 -18.64
CA THR A 21 7.94 -20.63 -18.60
C THR A 21 8.61 -20.63 -17.22
N CYS A 22 7.89 -20.27 -16.16
CA CYS A 22 8.46 -20.22 -14.82
C CYS A 22 8.62 -21.63 -14.21
N VAL A 23 9.79 -21.88 -13.62
CA VAL A 23 10.12 -23.12 -12.89
C VAL A 23 9.71 -23.09 -11.41
N TYR A 24 9.25 -21.94 -10.93
CA TYR A 24 8.85 -21.68 -9.54
C TYR A 24 7.32 -21.64 -9.41
N LEU A 25 6.81 -21.87 -8.20
CA LEU A 25 5.38 -21.86 -7.92
C LEU A 25 4.82 -20.44 -8.04
N HIS A 26 3.83 -20.24 -8.89
CA HIS A 26 2.94 -19.10 -8.81
C HIS A 26 1.85 -19.44 -7.80
N GLY A 27 1.78 -18.67 -6.72
CA GLY A 27 0.85 -18.93 -5.63
C GLY A 27 -0.59 -18.63 -6.01
N ASP A 28 -1.52 -18.96 -5.11
CA ASP A 28 -2.91 -18.54 -5.23
C ASP A 28 -3.03 -17.02 -5.08
N SER A 29 -4.04 -16.44 -5.73
CA SER A 29 -4.40 -15.04 -5.56
C SER A 29 -5.07 -14.80 -4.22
N TYR A 30 -4.76 -13.68 -3.59
CA TYR A 30 -5.51 -13.18 -2.42
C TYR A 30 -6.34 -11.96 -2.79
N ASP A 31 -7.65 -12.00 -2.51
CA ASP A 31 -8.62 -11.01 -3.01
C ASP A 31 -8.33 -9.57 -2.56
N MET A 32 -7.77 -9.37 -1.37
CA MET A 32 -7.51 -8.01 -0.85
C MET A 32 -6.36 -7.30 -1.56
N CYS A 33 -5.31 -8.03 -1.97
CA CYS A 33 -4.15 -7.44 -2.66
C CYS A 33 -4.12 -7.74 -4.16
N GLY A 34 -4.90 -8.72 -4.63
CA GLY A 34 -4.90 -9.19 -6.02
C GLY A 34 -3.60 -9.91 -6.44
N LEU A 35 -2.67 -10.14 -5.52
CA LEU A 35 -1.36 -10.72 -5.82
C LEU A 35 -1.38 -12.25 -5.75
N GLN A 36 -0.76 -12.92 -6.73
CA GLN A 36 -0.59 -14.38 -6.80
C GLN A 36 0.66 -14.85 -6.03
N VAL A 37 0.67 -14.57 -4.72
CA VAL A 37 1.83 -14.81 -3.85
C VAL A 37 1.52 -15.75 -2.68
N MET A 38 0.31 -16.32 -2.61
CA MET A 38 -0.03 -17.24 -1.52
C MET A 38 0.42 -18.65 -1.85
N HIS A 39 1.24 -19.26 -1.01
CA HIS A 39 1.64 -20.65 -1.20
C HIS A 39 0.46 -21.60 -0.98
N THR A 40 0.27 -22.56 -1.87
CA THR A 40 -0.88 -23.51 -1.84
C THR A 40 -0.80 -24.50 -0.67
N MET A 41 0.43 -24.88 -0.29
CA MET A 41 0.68 -25.88 0.77
C MET A 41 1.28 -25.32 2.08
N ASP A 42 1.75 -24.07 2.10
CA ASP A 42 2.40 -23.48 3.29
C ASP A 42 1.41 -22.58 4.03
N SER A 43 0.80 -23.12 5.08
CA SER A 43 -0.15 -22.40 5.92
C SER A 43 0.49 -21.28 6.75
N ALA A 44 1.78 -21.40 7.09
CA ALA A 44 2.48 -20.39 7.87
C ALA A 44 2.74 -19.15 7.01
N GLN A 45 3.22 -19.34 5.78
CA GLN A 45 3.40 -18.26 4.81
C GLN A 45 2.07 -17.58 4.46
N ARG A 46 1.01 -18.36 4.28
CA ARG A 46 -0.33 -17.82 4.03
C ARG A 46 -0.83 -16.97 5.19
N SER A 47 -0.75 -17.47 6.42
CA SER A 47 -1.15 -16.74 7.62
C SER A 47 -0.36 -15.44 7.78
N GLN A 48 0.96 -15.50 7.56
CA GLN A 48 1.83 -14.33 7.61
C GLN A 48 1.47 -13.29 6.54
N HIS A 49 1.21 -13.71 5.30
CA HIS A 49 0.78 -12.82 4.23
C HIS A 49 -0.57 -12.17 4.54
N ILE A 50 -1.57 -12.95 4.98
CA ILE A 50 -2.90 -12.42 5.32
C ILE A 50 -2.76 -11.34 6.40
N LYS A 51 -1.99 -11.60 7.46
CA LYS A 51 -1.76 -10.64 8.53
C LYS A 51 -1.13 -9.35 8.01
N THR A 52 -0.01 -9.43 7.29
CA THR A 52 0.68 -8.23 6.80
C THR A 52 -0.13 -7.48 5.75
N CYS A 53 -0.90 -8.20 4.93
CA CYS A 53 -1.79 -7.60 3.94
C CYS A 53 -2.92 -6.81 4.59
N ILE A 54 -3.53 -7.34 5.67
CA ILE A 54 -4.57 -6.65 6.44
C ILE A 54 -3.98 -5.38 7.08
N GLU A 55 -2.85 -5.50 7.79
CA GLU A 55 -2.19 -4.37 8.44
C GLU A 55 -1.82 -3.25 7.44
N ALA A 56 -1.29 -3.63 6.27
CA ALA A 56 -0.99 -2.67 5.21
C ALA A 56 -2.27 -2.01 4.68
N HIS A 57 -3.34 -2.79 4.48
CA HIS A 57 -4.61 -2.27 3.99
C HIS A 57 -5.23 -1.27 4.98
N GLU A 58 -5.26 -1.59 6.28
CA GLU A 58 -5.75 -0.70 7.34
C GLU A 58 -4.99 0.63 7.36
N LYS A 59 -3.65 0.57 7.27
CA LYS A 59 -2.81 1.77 7.17
C LYS A 59 -3.12 2.60 5.92
N HIS A 60 -3.32 1.94 4.78
CA HIS A 60 -3.70 2.63 3.54
C HIS A 60 -5.09 3.27 3.63
N MET A 61 -6.03 2.65 4.33
CA MET A 61 -7.35 3.21 4.60
C MET A 61 -7.26 4.45 5.48
N GLU A 62 -6.49 4.40 6.58
CA GLU A 62 -6.28 5.53 7.48
C GLU A 62 -5.70 6.75 6.73
N VAL A 63 -4.67 6.52 5.91
CA VAL A 63 -4.08 7.57 5.07
C VAL A 63 -5.09 8.12 4.07
N SER A 64 -5.87 7.24 3.43
CA SER A 64 -6.89 7.67 2.47
C SER A 64 -7.97 8.52 3.13
N PHE A 65 -8.37 8.18 4.36
CA PHE A 65 -9.33 8.95 5.14
C PHE A 65 -8.74 10.32 5.53
N ALA A 66 -7.51 10.37 6.04
CA ALA A 66 -6.82 11.62 6.36
C ALA A 66 -6.68 12.55 5.14
N VAL A 67 -6.38 11.99 3.97
CA VAL A 67 -6.36 12.73 2.71
C VAL A 67 -7.75 13.26 2.36
N GLN A 68 -8.79 12.43 2.44
CA GLN A 68 -10.16 12.89 2.17
C GLN A 68 -10.60 14.00 3.12
N CYS A 69 -10.32 13.90 4.42
CA CYS A 69 -10.64 14.93 5.40
C CYS A 69 -9.87 16.24 5.17
N SER A 70 -8.67 16.18 4.59
CA SER A 70 -7.84 17.36 4.36
C SER A 70 -8.11 18.08 3.03
N LYS A 71 -8.73 17.41 2.05
CA LYS A 71 -8.97 17.95 0.69
C LYS A 71 -9.64 19.32 0.67
N ASP A 72 -10.60 19.54 1.56
CA ASP A 72 -11.42 20.77 1.57
C ASP A 72 -11.04 21.73 2.70
N ILE A 73 -9.92 21.50 3.40
CA ILE A 73 -9.46 22.41 4.45
C ILE A 73 -8.97 23.72 3.81
N VAL A 74 -9.59 24.83 4.22
CA VAL A 74 -9.27 26.17 3.74
C VAL A 74 -8.43 26.92 4.78
N CYS A 75 -7.38 27.61 4.32
CA CYS A 75 -6.59 28.49 5.16
C CYS A 75 -7.40 29.73 5.54
N GLY A 76 -7.58 30.00 6.84
CA GLY A 76 -8.34 31.17 7.31
C GLY A 76 -7.71 32.54 7.00
N ILE A 77 -6.46 32.58 6.51
CA ILE A 77 -5.74 33.83 6.19
C ILE A 77 -5.85 34.15 4.70
N CYS A 78 -5.43 33.21 3.84
CA CYS A 78 -5.45 33.42 2.39
C CYS A 78 -6.74 32.95 1.72
N MET A 79 -7.64 32.30 2.45
CA MET A 79 -8.92 31.76 1.96
C MET A 79 -8.79 30.74 0.82
N GLU A 80 -7.61 30.14 0.66
CA GLU A 80 -7.33 29.09 -0.33
C GLU A 80 -7.36 27.71 0.32
N VAL A 81 -7.68 26.68 -0.48
CA VAL A 81 -7.53 25.28 -0.08
C VAL A 81 -6.06 25.00 0.23
N VAL A 82 -5.80 24.36 1.37
CA VAL A 82 -4.45 24.03 1.85
C VAL A 82 -3.90 22.82 1.10
N TYR A 83 -4.75 21.82 0.83
CA TYR A 83 -4.33 20.61 0.15
C TYR A 83 -3.99 20.87 -1.33
N GLY A 84 -2.83 20.40 -1.78
CA GLY A 84 -2.46 20.41 -3.20
C GLY A 84 -2.18 21.80 -3.78
N LYS A 85 -1.75 22.78 -2.96
CA LYS A 85 -1.31 24.09 -3.48
C LYS A 85 -0.19 23.94 -4.50
N ALA A 86 -0.30 24.69 -5.60
CA ALA A 86 0.63 24.60 -6.73
C ALA A 86 2.07 25.06 -6.38
N ASN A 87 2.23 25.85 -5.33
CA ASN A 87 3.52 26.42 -4.93
C ASN A 87 3.79 26.10 -3.45
N PRO A 88 4.58 25.06 -3.13
CA PRO A 88 4.86 24.66 -1.75
C PRO A 88 5.55 25.74 -0.92
N SER A 89 6.27 26.67 -1.58
CA SER A 89 6.93 27.81 -0.93
C SER A 89 5.96 28.82 -0.32
N LYS A 90 4.66 28.75 -0.66
CA LYS A 90 3.60 29.60 -0.10
C LYS A 90 2.80 28.89 1.00
N ASP A 91 3.17 27.67 1.37
CA ASP A 91 2.50 26.89 2.41
C ASP A 91 3.03 27.33 3.78
N TYR A 92 2.55 28.48 4.26
CA TYR A 92 2.88 28.97 5.59
C TYR A 92 1.90 28.40 6.60
N PHE A 93 2.36 27.45 7.41
CA PHE A 93 1.61 26.95 8.55
C PHE A 93 1.93 27.82 9.78
N GLY A 94 0.89 28.43 10.36
CA GLY A 94 1.02 29.11 11.64
C GLY A 94 1.13 28.09 12.76
N ILE A 95 2.29 28.02 13.43
CA ILE A 95 2.41 27.26 14.68
C ILE A 95 1.84 28.14 15.79
N LEU A 96 0.70 27.73 16.36
CA LEU A 96 0.16 28.39 17.54
C LEU A 96 1.10 28.14 18.72
N SER A 97 1.35 29.17 19.51
CA SER A 97 2.27 29.13 20.66
C SER A 97 1.94 28.07 21.72
N ASN A 98 0.71 27.52 21.71
CA ASN A 98 0.25 26.50 22.64
C ASN A 98 0.08 25.11 22.00
N CYS A 99 0.57 24.89 20.78
CA CYS A 99 0.42 23.60 20.10
C CYS A 99 1.66 22.72 20.32
N ASN A 100 1.45 21.47 20.76
CA ASN A 100 2.52 20.53 21.07
C ASN A 100 2.86 19.73 19.82
N HIS A 101 3.98 20.06 19.16
CA HIS A 101 4.46 19.45 17.92
C HIS A 101 5.75 18.67 18.15
N THR A 102 5.73 17.73 19.09
CA THR A 102 6.87 16.81 19.33
C THR A 102 7.01 15.80 18.21
#